data_AF-A0A8X6UQ79-F1
#
_entry.id   AF-A0A8X6UQ79-F1
#
_cell.length_a   1.000
_cell.length_b   1.000
_cell.length_c   1.000
_cell.angle_alpha   90.00
_cell.angle_beta   90.00
_cell.angle_gamma   90.00
#
_symmetry.space_group_name_H-M   'P 1'
#
loop_
_entity.id
_entity.type
_entity.pdbx_description
1 polymer ?
#
loop_
_entity_poly.entity_id
_entity_poly.type
_entity_poly.pdbx_seq_one_letter_code
_entity_poly.pdbx_strand_id
1 'polypeptide(L)'
;MSQQDGATCHTARATIDLLKDTFGDRLISPFGPVNWPPRSCDLTPLDYLLWGYVKSLVYADKPQTLDHLEDTSHRVIADIRPQMLEKVIENWTSRLD
;
A
#
# COMPACT_ATOMS: atom_id res chain seq x y z
N MET A 1 -5.38 10.89 3.00
CA MET A 1 -5.77 9.71 3.80
C MET A 1 -4.58 8.79 3.83
N SER A 2 -4.24 8.21 4.99
CA SER A 2 -3.14 7.25 5.13
C SER A 2 -3.67 5.99 5.78
N GLN A 3 -3.33 4.84 5.22
CA GLN A 3 -3.74 3.52 5.67
C GLN A 3 -2.50 2.63 5.70
N GLN A 4 -2.24 2.01 6.85
CA GLN A 4 -1.20 0.99 7.03
C GLN A 4 -1.85 -0.30 7.56
N ASP A 5 -1.16 -1.42 7.39
CA ASP A 5 -1.59 -2.67 7.96
C ASP A 5 -1.46 -2.66 9.51
N GLY A 6 -1.92 -3.75 10.13
CA GLY A 6 -1.89 -3.89 11.57
C GLY A 6 -0.56 -4.36 12.15
N ALA A 7 0.56 -4.35 11.41
CA ALA A 7 1.81 -4.90 11.93
C ALA A 7 2.32 -4.11 13.15
N THR A 8 3.05 -4.78 14.04
CA THR A 8 3.43 -4.21 15.36
C THR A 8 4.28 -2.94 15.23
N CYS A 9 5.14 -2.84 14.20
CA CYS A 9 5.92 -1.63 13.94
C CYS A 9 5.06 -0.43 13.46
N HIS A 10 4.00 -0.71 12.70
CA HIS A 10 3.07 0.29 12.14
C HIS A 10 2.05 0.77 13.18
N THR A 11 1.82 -0.01 14.23
CA THR A 11 0.88 0.30 15.31
C THR A 11 1.56 0.77 16.60
N ALA A 12 2.90 0.89 16.60
CA ALA A 12 3.65 1.43 17.72
C ALA A 12 3.24 2.89 18.01
N ARG A 13 3.19 3.25 19.30
CA ARG A 13 2.72 4.56 19.76
C ARG A 13 3.44 5.73 19.07
N ALA A 14 4.77 5.66 19.00
CA ALA A 14 5.58 6.68 18.35
C ALA A 14 5.25 6.84 16.85
N THR A 15 5.03 5.74 16.13
CA THR A 15 4.63 5.75 14.72
C THR A 15 3.25 6.39 14.56
N ILE A 16 2.29 6.01 15.41
CA ILE A 16 0.92 6.55 15.35
C ILE A 16 0.90 8.04 15.69
N ASP A 17 1.64 8.48 16.69
CA ASP A 17 1.69 9.89 17.09
C ASP A 17 2.31 10.75 15.99
N LEU A 18 3.38 10.27 15.34
CA LEU A 18 3.97 10.92 14.15
C LEU A 18 2.97 11.02 12.99
N LEU A 19 2.26 9.94 12.70
CA LEU A 19 1.29 9.91 11.60
C LEU A 19 0.06 10.77 11.92
N LYS A 20 -0.36 10.87 13.18
CA LYS A 20 -1.44 11.77 13.61
C LYS A 20 -1.09 13.23 13.38
N ASP A 21 0.14 13.65 13.66
CA ASP A 21 0.60 15.02 13.41
C ASP A 21 0.51 15.39 11.92
N THR A 22 0.85 14.45 11.03
CA THR A 22 0.84 14.68 9.59
C THR A 22 -0.55 14.56 8.96
N PHE A 23 -1.34 13.55 9.37
CA PHE A 23 -2.56 13.16 8.67
C PHE A 23 -3.87 13.50 9.42
N GLY A 24 -3.79 13.78 10.72
CA GLY A 24 -4.95 14.07 11.57
C GLY A 24 -6.02 12.99 11.51
N ASP A 25 -7.28 13.39 11.33
CA ASP A 25 -8.44 12.49 11.21
C ASP A 25 -8.44 11.61 9.96
N ARG A 26 -7.49 11.83 9.04
CA ARG A 26 -7.36 11.06 7.79
C ARG A 26 -6.45 9.84 7.95
N LEU A 27 -6.10 9.47 9.19
CA LEU A 27 -5.31 8.29 9.52
C LEU A 27 -6.22 7.10 9.83
N ILE A 28 -6.08 6.04 9.03
CA ILE A 28 -6.75 4.76 9.20
C ILE A 28 -5.75 3.78 9.84
N SER A 29 -6.04 3.36 11.06
CA SER A 29 -5.16 2.47 11.83
C SER A 29 -5.91 1.88 13.02
N PRO A 30 -5.55 0.68 13.53
CA PRO A 30 -6.14 0.11 14.75
C PRO A 30 -6.13 1.05 15.98
N PHE A 31 -5.19 2.00 16.05
CA PHE A 31 -5.09 3.01 17.12
C PHE A 31 -5.23 4.46 16.59
N GLY A 32 -5.70 4.58 15.35
CA GLY A 32 -5.97 5.84 14.66
C GLY A 32 -7.40 6.35 14.91
N PRO A 33 -7.71 7.56 14.41
CA PRO A 33 -9.04 8.14 14.48
C PRO A 33 -10.09 7.35 13.69
N VAL A 34 -9.69 6.70 12.60
CA VAL A 34 -10.55 5.76 11.85
C VAL A 34 -10.13 4.33 12.20
N ASN A 35 -11.02 3.61 12.87
CA ASN A 35 -10.77 2.24 13.31
C ASN A 35 -10.64 1.30 12.11
N TRP A 36 -9.60 0.46 12.11
CA TRP A 36 -9.35 -0.51 11.03
C TRP A 36 -9.36 -1.94 11.59
N PRO A 37 -10.11 -2.87 10.99
CA PRO A 37 -10.22 -4.22 11.53
C PRO A 37 -8.87 -4.97 11.52
N PRO A 38 -8.61 -5.81 12.53
CA PRO A 38 -7.43 -6.67 12.55
C PRO A 38 -7.53 -7.75 11.46
N ARG A 39 -6.39 -8.06 10.80
CA ARG A 39 -6.27 -9.04 9.70
C ARG A 39 -6.95 -8.66 8.39
N SER A 40 -6.88 -7.38 8.03
CA SER A 40 -7.40 -6.83 6.78
C SER A 40 -6.34 -6.65 5.69
N CYS A 41 -5.34 -7.53 5.61
CA CYS A 41 -4.37 -7.54 4.49
C CYS A 41 -5.06 -7.67 3.11
N ASP A 42 -6.29 -8.17 3.08
CA ASP A 42 -7.09 -8.29 1.85
C ASP A 42 -7.76 -6.96 1.44
N LEU A 43 -7.66 -5.92 2.27
CA LEU A 43 -8.32 -4.62 2.10
C LEU A 43 -7.33 -3.47 1.86
N THR A 44 -6.04 -3.76 1.73
CA THR A 44 -5.03 -2.78 1.31
C THR A 44 -4.84 -2.87 -0.21
N PRO A 45 -5.17 -1.80 -0.96
CA PRO A 45 -5.01 -1.73 -2.42
C PRO A 45 -3.63 -2.14 -2.93
N LEU A 46 -2.60 -1.83 -2.14
CA LEU A 46 -1.24 -2.22 -2.44
C LEU A 46 -1.02 -3.74 -2.37
N ASP A 47 -1.55 -4.40 -1.35
CA ASP A 47 -1.27 -5.82 -1.09
C ASP A 47 -2.07 -6.75 -1.98
N TYR A 48 -3.34 -6.42 -2.29
CA TYR A 48 -4.16 -7.30 -3.13
C TYR A 48 -3.88 -7.17 -4.64
N LEU A 49 -3.37 -6.02 -5.11
CA LEU A 49 -3.15 -5.79 -6.54
C LEU A 49 -1.74 -5.30 -6.89
N LEU A 50 -1.32 -4.16 -6.34
CA LEU A 50 -0.12 -3.47 -6.80
C LEU A 50 1.14 -4.34 -6.67
N TRP A 51 1.36 -4.93 -5.49
CA TRP A 51 2.57 -5.72 -5.26
C TRP A 51 2.60 -7.00 -6.09
N GLY A 52 1.47 -7.68 -6.26
CA GLY A 52 1.36 -8.83 -7.15
C GLY A 52 1.66 -8.48 -8.61
N TYR A 53 1.09 -7.37 -9.09
CA TYR A 53 1.29 -6.87 -10.45
C TYR A 53 2.74 -6.45 -10.69
N VAL A 54 3.28 -5.54 -9.88
CA VAL A 54 4.66 -5.06 -10.01
C VAL A 54 5.65 -6.21 -9.92
N LYS A 55 5.47 -7.13 -8.95
CA LYS A 55 6.35 -8.30 -8.82
C LYS A 55 6.33 -9.17 -10.08
N SER A 56 5.15 -9.42 -10.66
CA SER A 56 5.07 -10.23 -11.89
C SER A 56 5.86 -9.64 -13.06
N LEU A 57 5.86 -8.31 -13.20
CA LEU A 57 6.56 -7.61 -14.27
C LEU A 57 8.06 -7.49 -14.01
N VAL A 58 8.43 -7.17 -12.77
CA VAL A 58 9.84 -7.02 -12.38
C VAL A 58 10.58 -8.35 -12.51
N TYR A 59 9.98 -9.45 -12.05
CA TYR A 59 10.62 -10.77 -12.10
C TYR A 59 10.53 -11.45 -13.48
N ALA A 60 9.70 -10.95 -14.40
CA ALA A 60 9.71 -11.43 -15.79
C ALA A 60 11.05 -11.16 -16.47
N ASP A 61 11.73 -10.07 -16.08
CA ASP A 61 13.03 -9.64 -16.60
C ASP A 61 14.22 -10.37 -15.95
N LYS A 62 13.95 -11.20 -14.93
CA LYS A 62 14.95 -12.00 -14.18
C LYS A 62 16.19 -11.18 -13.77
N PRO A 63 16.02 -10.09 -13.00
CA PRO A 63 17.15 -9.27 -12.58
C PRO A 63 18.18 -10.10 -11.81
N GLN A 64 19.47 -9.91 -12.13
CA GLN A 64 20.59 -10.64 -11.51
C GLN A 64 21.39 -9.78 -10.52
N THR A 65 21.10 -8.48 -10.45
CA THR A 65 21.76 -7.52 -9.56
C THR A 65 20.72 -6.66 -8.87
N LEU A 66 21.11 -6.05 -7.75
CA LEU A 66 20.25 -5.10 -7.02
C LEU A 66 19.95 -3.87 -7.87
N ASP A 67 20.95 -3.31 -8.55
CA ASP A 67 20.77 -2.13 -9.42
C ASP A 67 19.75 -2.41 -10.53
N HIS A 68 19.83 -3.57 -11.19
CA HIS A 68 18.88 -3.94 -12.23
C HIS A 68 17.47 -4.17 -11.66
N LEU A 69 17.37 -4.75 -10.47
CA LEU A 69 16.09 -4.91 -9.78
C LEU A 69 15.47 -3.54 -9.45
N GLU A 70 16.26 -2.60 -8.97
CA GLU A 70 15.83 -1.24 -8.64
C GLU A 70 15.37 -0.48 -9.89
N ASP A 71 16.19 -0.45 -10.94
CA ASP A 71 15.87 0.21 -12.22
C ASP A 71 14.58 -0.33 -12.83
N THR A 72 14.45 -1.66 -12.87
CA THR A 72 13.24 -2.30 -13.42
C THR A 72 12.02 -2.04 -12.54
N SER A 73 12.18 -1.97 -11.21
CA SER A 73 11.08 -1.59 -10.31
C SER A 73 10.62 -0.15 -10.55
N HIS A 74 11.54 0.81 -10.68
CA HIS A 74 11.22 2.20 -10.98
C HIS A 74 10.50 2.33 -12.33
N ARG A 75 10.99 1.66 -13.36
CA ARG A 75 10.35 1.67 -14.69
C ARG A 75 8.93 1.08 -14.65
N VAL A 76 8.76 -0.09 -14.04
CA VAL A 76 7.43 -0.74 -13.94
C VAL A 76 6.44 0.14 -13.20
N ILE A 77 6.86 0.79 -12.11
CA ILE A 77 6.00 1.72 -11.35
C ILE A 77 5.65 2.96 -12.18
N ALA A 78 6.62 3.53 -12.90
CA ALA A 78 6.39 4.69 -13.76
C ALA A 78 5.41 4.41 -14.92
N ASP A 79 5.38 3.17 -15.41
CA ASP A 79 4.48 2.73 -16.48
C ASP A 79 3.05 2.43 -16.00
N ILE A 80 2.78 2.48 -14.69
CA ILE A 80 1.43 2.26 -14.15
C ILE A 80 0.52 3.40 -14.58
N ARG A 81 -0.47 3.05 -15.42
CA ARG A 81 -1.45 4.00 -15.93
C ARG A 81 -2.41 4.46 -14.83
N PRO A 82 -2.79 5.75 -14.79
CA PRO A 82 -3.76 6.27 -13.83
C PRO A 82 -5.09 5.50 -13.78
N GLN A 83 -5.58 5.02 -14.93
CA GLN A 83 -6.83 4.25 -15.01
C GLN A 83 -6.76 2.91 -14.28
N MET A 84 -5.57 2.34 -14.10
CA MET A 84 -5.39 1.14 -13.28
C MET A 84 -5.56 1.48 -11.80
N LEU A 85 -5.04 2.62 -11.37
CA LEU A 85 -5.18 3.10 -9.99
C LEU A 85 -6.63 3.47 -9.68
N GLU A 86 -7.35 4.09 -10.61
CA GLU A 86 -8.78 4.40 -10.47
C GLU A 86 -9.61 3.15 -10.18
N LYS A 87 -9.45 2.09 -10.98
CA LYS A 87 -10.15 0.81 -10.77
C LYS A 87 -9.84 0.15 -9.43
N VAL A 88 -8.60 0.30 -8.97
CA VAL A 88 -8.15 -0.22 -7.68
C VAL A 88 -8.84 0.52 -6.53
N ILE A 89 -8.96 1.84 -6.63
CA ILE A 89 -9.66 2.65 -5.63
C ILE A 89 -11.18 2.41 -5.67
N GLU A 90 -11.78 2.26 -6.84
CA GLU A 90 -13.19 1.87 -7.00
C GLU A 90 -13.47 0.52 -6.33
N ASN A 91 -12.64 -0.49 -6.62
CA ASN A 91 -12.80 -1.81 -6.02
C ASN A 91 -12.58 -1.78 -4.49
N TRP A 92 -11.63 -0.98 -4.02
CA TRP A 92 -11.41 -0.79 -2.59
C TRP A 92 -12.63 -0.16 -1.90
N THR A 93 -13.20 0.89 -2.48
CA THR A 93 -14.39 1.56 -1.96
C THR A 93 -15.56 0.57 -1.86
N SER A 94 -15.78 -0.23 -2.91
CA SER A 94 -16.86 -1.24 -2.92
C SER A 94 -16.70 -2.37 -1.89
N ARG A 95 -15.49 -2.58 -1.34
CA ARG A 95 -15.23 -3.58 -0.29
C ARG A 95 -15.42 -3.02 1.11
N LEU A 96 -15.56 -1.70 1.23
CA LEU A 96 -15.78 -1.00 2.49
C LEU A 96 -17.25 -0.63 2.72
N ASP A 97 -18.06 -0.64 1.67
CA ASP A 97 -19.53 -0.56 1.72
C ASP A 97 -20.17 -1.88 2.18
#